data_AF-A0A7Y2BIX1-F1
#
_entry.id   AF-A0A7Y2BIX1-F1
#
_cell.length_a   1.000
_cell.length_b   1.000
_cell.length_c   1.000
_cell.angle_alpha   90.00
_cell.angle_beta   90.00
_cell.angle_gamma   90.00
#
_symmetry.space_group_name_H-M   'P 1'
#
loop_
_entity.id
_entity.type
_entity.pdbx_description
1 polymer ?
#
loop_
_entity_poly.entity_id
_entity_poly.type
_entity_poly.pdbx_seq_one_letter_code
_entity_poly.pdbx_strand_id
1 'polypeptide(L)'
;MKPRNACAIPWMMASAVLGVALLSCAEDSSGVTGSGGATGETAARVLPGLGFVASSFGFHYPDDAAAGIEGFDLDGRASRTDSPGAGECAHDDWTGPNEEPGIDYGFLAIIDNEAQREDGKYVFGGFHEGQLVDGVIGGAVKNGSMTILLQIEGLDDPQNDDDVRVQIYSSEDSPALGTDNSVLLGATLSIHPDSRFHSGEVQGTVVDGVLTAGPIDLLFPIDIMIVRDELLVHDSWLRVELFDDGFQGTVSGYWDVANIRDIIGVPTTDNGNAANFTIEQFDAAMAELADGDYDAGLCSSFSTMFRIAGVQAFIVSDSLHGGMGGSGGSGGGGAVATPLDQCVNDPDQAALDALATDELSGPAIVGMIAGDCPLSACTAELGVVLSDGSEAARNALGDCIASCISEQTGLSTACTGCYGSIAACSTAFCVAPCLPPNSGSQECANCALENCIDVNACTGLY
;
A
#
# COMPACT_ATOMS: atom_id res chain seq x y z
N MET A 1 68.63 -30.76 -40.08
CA MET A 1 67.17 -30.74 -39.84
C MET A 1 66.78 -29.27 -39.83
N LYS A 2 66.28 -28.61 -40.90
CA LYS A 2 65.00 -28.77 -41.64
C LYS A 2 63.84 -29.29 -40.76
N PRO A 3 62.59 -28.80 -40.90
CA PRO A 3 62.23 -27.47 -41.45
C PRO A 3 60.84 -26.82 -41.06
N ARG A 4 60.72 -25.51 -41.39
CA ARG A 4 59.61 -24.82 -42.14
C ARG A 4 58.25 -24.57 -41.44
N ASN A 5 57.45 -23.52 -41.73
CA ASN A 5 57.42 -22.39 -42.69
C ASN A 5 56.29 -21.40 -42.23
N ALA A 6 56.41 -20.05 -42.30
CA ALA A 6 56.08 -19.13 -43.42
C ALA A 6 54.61 -19.22 -43.93
N CYS A 7 53.82 -18.19 -44.28
CA CYS A 7 54.00 -16.87 -44.92
C CYS A 7 52.64 -16.10 -44.86
N ALA A 8 52.58 -14.77 -44.66
CA ALA A 8 52.44 -13.67 -45.65
C ALA A 8 51.01 -13.19 -46.05
N ILE A 9 50.78 -11.89 -45.76
CA ILE A 9 50.02 -10.74 -46.35
C ILE A 9 49.58 -10.81 -47.85
N PRO A 10 49.00 -9.77 -48.54
CA PRO A 10 47.96 -8.70 -48.35
C PRO A 10 46.91 -8.58 -49.53
N TRP A 11 46.13 -7.47 -49.59
CA TRP A 11 45.54 -6.69 -50.74
C TRP A 11 43.99 -6.56 -50.71
N MET A 12 43.40 -5.35 -50.58
CA MET A 12 43.21 -4.21 -51.50
C MET A 12 42.07 -4.36 -52.54
N MET A 13 41.11 -3.42 -52.44
CA MET A 13 40.23 -2.81 -53.45
C MET A 13 39.31 -3.68 -54.34
N ALA A 14 38.02 -3.32 -54.39
CA ALA A 14 37.38 -2.79 -55.61
C ALA A 14 35.95 -2.27 -55.33
N SER A 15 35.74 -1.00 -55.65
CA SER A 15 34.42 -0.38 -55.87
C SER A 15 33.79 -0.90 -57.17
N ALA A 16 32.47 -1.00 -57.25
CA ALA A 16 31.73 -0.71 -58.49
C ALA A 16 30.21 -0.51 -58.24
N VAL A 17 29.78 0.67 -58.67
CA VAL A 17 28.42 1.17 -58.90
C VAL A 17 27.71 0.42 -60.05
N LEU A 18 26.39 0.20 -59.94
CA LEU A 18 25.30 0.26 -60.96
C LEU A 18 24.09 -0.53 -60.40
N GLY A 19 22.82 -0.13 -60.46
CA GLY A 19 22.11 0.79 -61.34
C GLY A 19 20.99 0.08 -62.11
N VAL A 20 19.74 0.25 -61.63
CA VAL A 20 18.45 0.30 -62.38
C VAL A 20 17.87 -0.98 -63.03
N ALA A 21 16.63 -1.34 -62.64
CA ALA A 21 15.42 -1.56 -63.49
C ALA A 21 14.36 -2.37 -62.69
N LEU A 22 13.26 -1.78 -62.22
CA LEU A 22 11.94 -1.70 -62.87
C LEU A 22 11.47 -3.02 -63.52
N LEU A 23 10.48 -3.67 -62.90
CA LEU A 23 9.42 -4.42 -63.59
C LEU A 23 8.15 -4.42 -62.75
N SER A 24 7.10 -3.91 -63.38
CA SER A 24 5.71 -3.84 -62.97
C SER A 24 4.99 -5.13 -63.38
N CYS A 25 3.97 -5.53 -62.60
CA CYS A 25 2.76 -6.19 -63.10
C CYS A 25 1.56 -5.71 -62.26
N ALA A 26 0.63 -5.02 -62.92
CA ALA A 26 -0.79 -4.86 -62.54
C ALA A 26 -1.53 -6.17 -62.92
N GLU A 27 -2.77 -6.52 -62.59
CA GLU A 27 -3.93 -5.99 -61.84
C GLU A 27 -4.88 -7.21 -61.75
N ASP A 28 -5.69 -7.38 -60.69
CA ASP A 28 -7.14 -7.51 -60.85
C ASP A 28 -7.88 -7.55 -59.50
N SER A 29 -9.04 -6.92 -59.54
CA SER A 29 -9.91 -6.49 -58.45
C SER A 29 -10.84 -7.57 -57.89
N SER A 30 -11.10 -7.51 -56.59
CA SER A 30 -12.43 -7.78 -56.03
C SER A 30 -12.61 -6.97 -54.76
N GLY A 31 -13.55 -6.01 -54.81
CA GLY A 31 -13.81 -5.05 -53.75
C GLY A 31 -14.39 -5.66 -52.48
N VAL A 32 -13.98 -5.10 -51.35
CA VAL A 32 -14.77 -5.01 -50.13
C VAL A 32 -14.65 -3.58 -49.64
N THR A 33 -15.69 -2.78 -49.88
CA THR A 33 -15.91 -1.51 -49.21
C THR A 33 -16.30 -1.80 -47.76
N GLY A 34 -15.30 -1.96 -46.90
CA GLY A 34 -15.46 -1.87 -45.45
C GLY A 34 -15.34 -0.41 -45.04
N SER A 35 -16.47 0.22 -44.74
CA SER A 35 -16.55 1.52 -44.09
C SER A 35 -15.73 1.49 -42.80
N GLY A 36 -14.56 2.13 -42.82
CA GLY A 36 -13.73 2.34 -41.63
C GLY A 36 -14.48 3.20 -40.62
N GLY A 37 -15.10 2.54 -39.65
CA GLY A 37 -15.41 3.16 -38.37
C GLY A 37 -14.09 3.35 -37.64
N ALA A 38 -13.68 4.61 -37.45
CA ALA A 38 -12.64 4.96 -36.51
C ALA A 38 -13.19 4.71 -35.10
N THR A 39 -13.00 3.50 -34.57
CA THR A 39 -12.97 3.28 -33.13
C THR A 39 -11.57 3.67 -32.68
N GLY A 40 -11.43 4.92 -32.26
CA GLY A 40 -10.24 5.36 -31.52
C GLY A 40 -10.29 4.74 -30.13
N GLU A 41 -9.98 3.46 -30.02
CA GLU A 41 -9.50 2.87 -28.77
C GLU A 41 -7.99 3.16 -28.73
N THR A 42 -7.60 4.14 -27.92
CA THR A 42 -6.21 4.30 -27.52
C THR A 42 -5.84 3.05 -26.72
N ALA A 43 -5.10 2.13 -27.34
CA ALA A 43 -4.56 0.99 -26.60
C ALA A 43 -3.70 1.50 -25.44
N ALA A 44 -3.91 0.94 -24.25
CA ALA A 44 -3.10 1.20 -23.07
C ALA A 44 -1.61 1.14 -23.43
N ARG A 45 -0.84 2.17 -23.08
CA ARG A 45 0.60 2.23 -23.33
C ARG A 45 1.34 2.09 -22.01
N VAL A 46 2.29 1.15 -21.99
CA VAL A 46 3.30 1.08 -20.94
C VAL A 46 4.07 2.39 -20.93
N LEU A 47 4.16 3.02 -19.76
CA LEU A 47 4.94 4.22 -19.55
C LEU A 47 6.43 3.91 -19.79
N PRO A 48 7.20 4.83 -20.37
CA PRO A 48 8.63 4.63 -20.56
C PRO A 48 9.35 4.62 -19.20
N GLY A 49 10.47 3.91 -19.10
CA GLY A 49 11.28 3.85 -17.87
C GLY A 49 11.02 2.61 -17.01
N LEU A 50 11.53 2.62 -15.77
CA LEU A 50 11.34 1.58 -14.77
C LEU A 50 10.14 1.90 -13.89
N GLY A 51 9.19 0.96 -13.83
CA GLY A 51 8.03 1.03 -12.95
C GLY A 51 8.19 0.12 -11.74
N PHE A 52 7.65 0.57 -10.61
CA PHE A 52 7.56 -0.20 -9.38
C PHE A 52 6.17 -0.04 -8.76
N VAL A 53 5.75 -1.05 -8.02
CA VAL A 53 4.59 -0.99 -7.11
C VAL A 53 5.10 -1.13 -5.69
N ALA A 54 4.58 -0.29 -4.79
CA ALA A 54 4.91 -0.41 -3.37
C ALA A 54 4.43 -1.75 -2.82
N SER A 55 5.30 -2.42 -2.07
CA SER A 55 5.03 -3.65 -1.32
C SER A 55 4.88 -3.38 0.17
N SER A 56 5.35 -2.22 0.64
CA SER A 56 5.10 -1.68 1.97
C SER A 56 5.12 -0.15 1.96
N PHE A 57 4.32 0.44 2.84
CA PHE A 57 4.34 1.85 3.20
C PHE A 57 3.90 1.95 4.66
N GLY A 58 4.50 2.83 5.44
CA GLY A 58 4.19 3.02 6.86
C GLY A 58 5.12 4.04 7.48
N PHE A 59 4.95 4.36 8.76
CA PHE A 59 5.85 5.31 9.42
C PHE A 59 7.28 4.75 9.50
N HIS A 60 8.26 5.64 9.46
CA HIS A 60 9.65 5.27 9.69
C HIS A 60 9.95 5.22 11.19
N TYR A 61 10.37 4.07 11.70
CA TYR A 61 10.80 3.90 13.10
C TYR A 61 12.31 3.68 13.12
N PRO A 62 13.12 4.68 13.52
CA PRO A 62 14.57 4.50 13.58
C PRO A 62 14.96 3.54 14.71
N ASP A 63 15.85 2.59 14.43
CA ASP A 63 16.34 1.62 15.43
C ASP A 63 17.02 2.30 16.63
N ASP A 64 17.78 3.38 16.38
CA ASP A 64 18.43 4.21 17.38
C ASP A 64 18.48 5.66 16.87
N ALA A 65 17.44 6.44 17.17
CA ALA A 65 17.36 7.85 16.79
C ALA A 65 18.55 8.68 17.33
N ALA A 66 19.18 8.26 18.45
CA ALA A 66 20.35 8.95 18.99
C ALA A 66 21.65 8.68 18.21
N ALA A 67 21.69 7.60 17.42
CA ALA A 67 22.77 7.34 16.46
C ALA A 67 22.61 8.14 15.16
N GLY A 68 21.47 8.80 14.98
CA GLY A 68 21.13 9.66 13.84
C GLY A 68 20.02 9.06 12.98
N ILE A 69 19.30 9.94 12.27
CA ILE A 69 18.15 9.58 11.42
C ILE A 69 18.47 9.86 9.97
N GLU A 70 18.28 8.88 9.10
CA GLU A 70 18.38 9.07 7.65
C GLU A 70 17.15 9.80 7.11
N GLY A 71 17.24 11.11 6.96
CA GLY A 71 16.15 11.95 6.49
C GLY A 71 16.62 13.15 5.67
N PHE A 72 15.77 14.18 5.61
CA PHE A 72 16.04 15.42 4.90
C PHE A 72 15.92 16.61 5.84
N ASP A 73 16.73 17.63 5.57
CA ASP A 73 16.51 19.01 5.98
C ASP A 73 15.53 19.63 4.97
N LEU A 74 14.25 19.64 5.35
CA LEU A 74 13.11 20.07 4.57
C LEU A 74 12.99 21.60 4.53
N ASP A 75 13.37 22.29 5.61
CA ASP A 75 13.23 23.76 5.73
C ASP A 75 14.56 24.53 5.49
N GLY A 76 15.67 23.81 5.36
CA GLY A 76 17.02 24.33 5.16
C GLY A 76 17.68 24.86 6.43
N ARG A 77 17.25 24.43 7.62
CA ARG A 77 17.68 24.96 8.91
C ARG A 77 17.98 23.85 9.90
N ALA A 78 18.68 24.26 10.96
CA ALA A 78 18.93 23.42 12.12
C ALA A 78 18.26 24.11 13.32
N SER A 79 16.99 23.80 13.50
CA SER A 79 16.04 24.34 14.46
C SER A 79 16.29 23.79 15.86
N ARG A 80 16.01 24.62 16.86
CA ARG A 80 16.17 24.30 18.30
C ARG A 80 15.01 24.90 19.09
N THR A 81 14.39 24.09 19.94
CA THR A 81 13.18 24.49 20.68
C THR A 81 13.41 25.72 21.56
N ASP A 82 14.61 25.86 22.12
CA ASP A 82 14.96 26.97 23.02
C ASP A 82 15.29 28.29 22.29
N SER A 83 15.48 28.23 20.96
CA SER A 83 15.95 29.33 20.12
C SER A 83 15.36 29.27 18.70
N PRO A 84 14.02 29.24 18.54
CA PRO A 84 13.38 29.08 17.23
C PRO A 84 13.76 30.20 16.27
N GLY A 85 13.85 29.86 14.99
CA GLY A 85 14.10 30.82 13.92
C GLY A 85 12.97 31.84 13.76
N ALA A 86 13.24 32.89 12.98
CA ALA A 86 12.20 33.84 12.61
C ALA A 86 11.25 33.19 11.59
N GLY A 87 9.98 33.06 11.95
CA GLY A 87 8.96 32.46 11.09
C GLY A 87 8.98 30.93 11.12
N GLU A 88 9.13 30.35 12.31
CA GLU A 88 9.32 28.92 12.55
C GLU A 88 8.69 28.58 13.90
N CYS A 89 8.22 27.34 14.08
CA CYS A 89 7.78 26.86 15.39
C CYS A 89 8.95 26.36 16.22
N ALA A 90 8.77 26.35 17.54
CA ALA A 90 9.79 25.82 18.43
C ALA A 90 9.79 24.29 18.36
N HIS A 91 10.84 23.74 17.75
CA HIS A 91 11.11 22.31 17.66
C HIS A 91 12.62 22.06 17.64
N ASP A 92 13.04 20.82 17.93
CA ASP A 92 14.43 20.39 17.82
C ASP A 92 14.56 19.43 16.63
N ASP A 93 15.49 19.74 15.73
CA ASP A 93 15.79 18.86 14.61
C ASP A 93 16.66 17.68 15.04
N TRP A 94 16.54 16.61 14.26
CA TRP A 94 17.39 15.46 14.39
C TRP A 94 18.73 15.69 13.71
N THR A 95 19.70 14.85 14.07
CA THR A 95 21.00 14.80 13.42
C THR A 95 21.03 13.55 12.54
N GLY A 96 21.60 13.64 11.35
CA GLY A 96 21.79 12.47 10.50
C GLY A 96 22.99 11.61 10.93
N PRO A 97 23.14 10.40 10.36
CA PRO A 97 24.17 9.45 10.78
C PRO A 97 25.62 9.93 10.55
N ASN A 98 25.83 10.95 9.71
CA ASN A 98 27.15 11.54 9.44
C ASN A 98 27.34 12.89 10.16
N GLU A 99 26.58 13.13 11.24
CA GLU A 99 26.59 14.36 12.04
C GLU A 99 26.09 15.61 11.28
N GLU A 100 25.37 15.43 10.18
CA GLU A 100 24.63 16.50 9.51
C GLU A 100 23.47 16.98 10.38
N PRO A 101 23.36 18.29 10.68
CA PRO A 101 22.24 18.82 11.46
C PRO A 101 21.02 19.07 10.57
N GLY A 102 19.86 19.26 11.19
CA GLY A 102 18.66 19.78 10.51
C GLY A 102 17.74 18.72 9.94
N ILE A 103 17.78 17.48 10.40
CA ILE A 103 16.88 16.44 9.88
C ILE A 103 15.49 16.64 10.50
N ASP A 104 14.52 16.99 9.65
CA ASP A 104 13.14 17.22 10.03
C ASP A 104 12.40 15.87 10.20
N TYR A 105 12.00 15.56 11.43
CA TYR A 105 11.09 14.45 11.73
C TYR A 105 10.32 14.68 13.05
N GLY A 106 9.60 15.79 13.13
CA GLY A 106 8.80 16.20 14.28
C GLY A 106 7.69 15.22 14.63
N PHE A 107 7.14 14.50 13.66
CA PHE A 107 6.11 13.48 13.93
C PHE A 107 6.63 12.35 14.86
N LEU A 108 7.94 12.05 14.84
CA LEU A 108 8.53 11.08 15.78
C LEU A 108 8.37 11.52 17.24
N ALA A 109 8.38 12.83 17.51
CA ALA A 109 8.15 13.37 18.84
C ALA A 109 6.70 13.21 19.32
N ILE A 110 5.74 12.92 18.44
CA ILE A 110 4.38 12.49 18.81
C ILE A 110 4.41 11.01 19.20
N ILE A 111 5.02 10.17 18.36
CA ILE A 111 5.05 8.71 18.54
C ILE A 111 5.76 8.38 19.85
N ASP A 112 6.98 8.89 20.06
CA ASP A 112 7.85 8.49 21.17
C ASP A 112 7.76 9.42 22.39
N ASN A 113 6.69 10.20 22.52
CA ASN A 113 6.59 11.20 23.59
C ASN A 113 6.44 10.58 24.99
N GLU A 114 7.55 10.41 25.71
CA GLU A 114 7.53 9.89 27.07
C GLU A 114 6.80 10.79 28.08
N ALA A 115 6.75 12.10 27.83
CA ALA A 115 6.06 13.05 28.70
C ALA A 115 4.53 12.90 28.61
N GLN A 116 4.03 12.39 27.48
CA GLN A 116 2.61 12.13 27.23
C GLN A 116 2.27 10.65 27.49
N ARG A 117 2.54 10.19 28.72
CA ARG A 117 2.14 8.85 29.18
C ARG A 117 0.99 8.92 30.18
N GLU A 118 -0.06 8.14 29.93
CA GLU A 118 -1.20 7.96 30.82
C GLU A 118 -1.34 6.48 31.17
N ASP A 119 -1.46 6.17 32.47
CA ASP A 119 -1.49 4.80 33.01
C ASP A 119 -0.35 3.88 32.51
N GLY A 120 0.81 4.48 32.22
CA GLY A 120 1.99 3.77 31.73
C GLY A 120 1.96 3.44 30.23
N LYS A 121 0.99 3.94 29.46
CA LYS A 121 0.91 3.83 28.00
C LYS A 121 1.16 5.17 27.33
N TYR A 122 1.66 5.17 26.10
CA TYR A 122 1.76 6.39 25.28
C TYR A 122 0.37 6.84 24.85
N VAL A 123 0.07 8.13 24.98
CA VAL A 123 -1.20 8.71 24.50
C VAL A 123 -1.37 8.42 23.01
N PHE A 124 -0.33 8.59 22.19
CA PHE A 124 -0.35 8.24 20.76
C PHE A 124 0.15 6.81 20.47
N GLY A 125 -0.13 5.87 21.39
CA GLY A 125 0.31 4.48 21.31
C GLY A 125 -0.06 3.78 20.01
N GLY A 126 -1.22 4.09 19.40
CA GLY A 126 -1.66 3.49 18.15
C GLY A 126 -0.75 3.74 16.93
N PHE A 127 0.13 4.74 17.00
CA PHE A 127 1.11 5.06 15.97
C PHE A 127 2.45 4.36 16.12
N HIS A 128 2.67 3.58 17.19
CA HIS A 128 3.94 2.84 17.34
C HIS A 128 4.01 1.69 16.33
N GLU A 129 5.24 1.23 16.06
CA GLU A 129 5.47 0.11 15.17
C GLU A 129 4.63 -1.12 15.56
N GLY A 130 3.99 -1.72 14.58
CA GLY A 130 3.13 -2.90 14.79
C GLY A 130 1.84 -2.62 15.58
N GLN A 131 1.48 -1.35 15.81
CA GLN A 131 0.17 -0.99 16.36
C GLN A 131 -0.84 -0.71 15.24
N LEU A 132 -2.08 -0.38 15.66
CA LEU A 132 -3.24 -0.29 14.77
C LEU A 132 -2.99 0.56 13.51
N VAL A 133 -2.42 1.75 13.65
CA VAL A 133 -2.27 2.68 12.52
C VAL A 133 -1.21 2.16 11.53
N ASP A 134 -0.06 1.69 12.01
CA ASP A 134 0.99 1.09 11.16
C ASP A 134 0.49 -0.16 10.42
N GLY A 135 -0.25 -1.04 11.13
CA GLY A 135 -0.84 -2.23 10.54
C GLY A 135 -1.88 -1.94 9.47
N VAL A 136 -2.73 -0.92 9.67
CA VAL A 136 -3.76 -0.53 8.69
C VAL A 136 -3.12 0.07 7.44
N ILE A 137 -2.15 0.98 7.58
CA ILE A 137 -1.44 1.57 6.43
C ILE A 137 -0.68 0.49 5.65
N GLY A 138 0.04 -0.39 6.36
CA GLY A 138 0.77 -1.50 5.73
C GLY A 138 -0.15 -2.49 5.01
N GLY A 139 -1.33 -2.76 5.57
CA GLY A 139 -2.37 -3.59 4.93
C GLY A 139 -2.96 -2.94 3.69
N ALA A 140 -3.18 -1.62 3.70
CA ALA A 140 -3.80 -0.87 2.61
C ALA A 140 -3.00 -0.95 1.29
N VAL A 141 -1.66 -0.97 1.38
CA VAL A 141 -0.80 -1.15 0.20
C VAL A 141 -0.96 -2.53 -0.43
N LYS A 142 -1.19 -3.57 0.38
CA LYS A 142 -1.25 -4.96 -0.10
C LYS A 142 -2.62 -5.32 -0.67
N ASN A 143 -3.71 -4.84 -0.06
CA ASN A 143 -5.06 -5.15 -0.51
C ASN A 143 -5.56 -4.20 -1.64
N GLY A 144 -4.80 -3.15 -1.94
CA GLY A 144 -5.11 -2.17 -2.99
C GLY A 144 -5.99 -1.01 -2.52
N SER A 145 -6.30 -0.90 -1.23
CA SER A 145 -6.91 0.30 -0.63
C SER A 145 -6.03 1.54 -0.74
N MET A 146 -4.72 1.36 -0.97
CA MET A 146 -3.74 2.42 -1.23
C MET A 146 -2.61 1.89 -2.11
N THR A 147 -2.85 1.70 -3.41
CA THR A 147 -1.80 1.28 -4.35
C THR A 147 -0.93 2.46 -4.78
N ILE A 148 0.37 2.38 -4.49
CA ILE A 148 1.37 3.40 -4.82
C ILE A 148 2.28 2.87 -5.93
N LEU A 149 2.43 3.63 -7.01
CA LEU A 149 3.29 3.33 -8.16
C LEU A 149 4.42 4.35 -8.24
N LEU A 150 5.64 3.89 -8.45
CA LEU A 150 6.83 4.72 -8.67
C LEU A 150 7.34 4.51 -10.10
N GLN A 151 7.46 5.60 -10.86
CA GLN A 151 8.01 5.60 -12.21
C GLN A 151 9.33 6.38 -12.23
N ILE A 152 10.37 5.76 -12.79
CA ILE A 152 11.69 6.36 -12.97
C ILE A 152 12.03 6.32 -14.46
N GLU A 153 12.10 7.49 -15.09
CA GLU A 153 12.55 7.64 -16.48
C GLU A 153 14.00 8.11 -16.54
N GLY A 154 14.70 7.72 -17.61
CA GLY A 154 16.07 8.17 -17.87
C GLY A 154 17.16 7.45 -17.08
N LEU A 155 16.84 6.44 -16.27
CA LEU A 155 17.86 5.68 -15.54
C LEU A 155 18.74 4.85 -16.49
N ASP A 156 19.96 5.32 -16.71
CA ASP A 156 20.97 4.72 -17.56
C ASP A 156 22.01 3.92 -16.74
N ASP A 157 22.37 4.39 -15.54
CA ASP A 157 23.26 3.70 -14.59
C ASP A 157 22.61 3.58 -13.20
N PRO A 158 22.18 2.38 -12.77
CA PRO A 158 21.48 2.19 -11.49
C PRO A 158 22.38 2.44 -10.26
N GLN A 159 23.68 2.65 -10.44
CA GLN A 159 24.59 3.01 -9.35
C GLN A 159 24.87 4.51 -9.31
N ASN A 160 25.02 5.17 -10.45
CA ASN A 160 25.38 6.59 -10.50
C ASN A 160 24.79 7.28 -11.72
N ASP A 161 23.71 8.02 -11.52
CA ASP A 161 22.97 8.73 -12.58
C ASP A 161 22.69 10.17 -12.16
N ASP A 162 23.03 11.14 -13.00
CA ASP A 162 22.90 12.57 -12.70
C ASP A 162 21.59 13.19 -13.18
N ASP A 163 20.78 12.46 -13.97
CA ASP A 163 19.53 12.99 -14.52
C ASP A 163 18.48 11.90 -14.72
N VAL A 164 17.66 11.68 -13.68
CA VAL A 164 16.45 10.86 -13.80
C VAL A 164 15.19 11.69 -13.56
N ARG A 165 14.08 11.28 -14.17
CA ARG A 165 12.76 11.86 -13.90
C ARG A 165 11.96 10.89 -13.06
N VAL A 166 11.40 11.39 -11.97
CA VAL A 166 10.62 10.60 -11.02
C VAL A 166 9.19 11.12 -10.99
N GLN A 167 8.24 10.20 -11.06
CA GLN A 167 6.83 10.48 -10.85
C GLN A 167 6.20 9.35 -10.04
N ILE A 168 5.25 9.71 -9.17
CA ILE A 168 4.53 8.80 -8.30
C ILE A 168 3.05 8.89 -8.68
N TYR A 169 2.38 7.74 -8.72
CA TYR A 169 0.97 7.64 -9.03
C TYR A 169 0.25 6.82 -7.97
N SER A 170 -1.02 7.12 -7.77
CA SER A 170 -1.94 6.12 -7.21
C SER A 170 -2.48 5.21 -8.31
N SER A 171 -3.13 4.12 -7.91
CA SER A 171 -3.80 3.17 -8.80
C SER A 171 -5.08 2.64 -8.16
N GLU A 172 -6.11 2.38 -8.97
CA GLU A 172 -7.31 1.63 -8.54
C GLU A 172 -7.10 0.10 -8.63
N ASP A 173 -6.06 -0.34 -9.34
CA ASP A 173 -5.70 -1.75 -9.40
C ASP A 173 -5.06 -2.20 -8.08
N SER A 174 -5.46 -3.37 -7.57
CA SER A 174 -4.80 -4.04 -6.45
C SER A 174 -3.57 -4.82 -6.94
N PRO A 175 -2.42 -4.77 -6.24
CA PRO A 175 -1.29 -5.62 -6.54
C PRO A 175 -1.65 -7.10 -6.39
N ALA A 176 -1.14 -7.94 -7.28
CA ALA A 176 -1.29 -9.39 -7.15
C ALA A 176 -0.41 -9.89 -6.00
N LEU A 177 -0.97 -10.74 -5.14
CA LEU A 177 -0.26 -11.31 -4.00
C LEU A 177 0.09 -12.79 -4.23
N GLY A 178 1.25 -13.20 -3.71
CA GLY A 178 1.67 -14.59 -3.66
C GLY A 178 0.96 -15.36 -2.54
N THR A 179 1.19 -16.68 -2.48
CA THR A 179 0.68 -17.54 -1.39
C THR A 179 1.27 -17.19 -0.02
N ASP A 180 2.34 -16.41 0.00
CA ASP A 180 3.04 -15.89 1.18
C ASP A 180 2.63 -14.46 1.55
N ASN A 181 1.59 -13.91 0.89
CA ASN A 181 1.11 -12.55 1.09
C ASN A 181 2.11 -11.44 0.67
N SER A 182 3.10 -11.79 -0.17
CA SER A 182 4.04 -10.85 -0.77
C SER A 182 3.49 -10.32 -2.09
N VAL A 183 3.72 -9.03 -2.39
CA VAL A 183 3.39 -8.45 -3.70
C VAL A 183 4.24 -9.13 -4.78
N LEU A 184 3.58 -9.56 -5.86
CA LEU A 184 4.24 -10.27 -6.96
C LEU A 184 4.94 -9.31 -7.93
N LEU A 185 6.16 -9.69 -8.31
CA LEU A 185 6.95 -9.03 -9.35
C LEU A 185 6.26 -9.07 -10.71
N GLY A 186 6.46 -8.01 -11.49
CA GLY A 186 6.07 -7.93 -12.90
C GLY A 186 4.57 -7.75 -13.13
N ALA A 187 3.82 -7.35 -12.11
CA ALA A 187 2.42 -6.95 -12.27
C ALA A 187 2.30 -5.80 -13.28
N THR A 188 1.21 -5.78 -14.04
CA THR A 188 0.87 -4.63 -14.89
C THR A 188 -0.26 -3.85 -14.22
N LEU A 189 0.00 -2.60 -13.89
CA LEU A 189 -0.89 -1.73 -13.12
C LEU A 189 -1.12 -0.44 -13.90
N SER A 190 -2.37 0.03 -13.90
CA SER A 190 -2.76 1.27 -14.52
C SER A 190 -2.65 2.43 -13.53
N ILE A 191 -2.26 3.60 -14.03
CA ILE A 191 -2.33 4.82 -13.22
C ILE A 191 -3.78 5.17 -12.93
N HIS A 192 -4.03 5.78 -11.77
CA HIS A 192 -5.36 6.24 -11.38
C HIS A 192 -5.98 7.17 -12.45
N PRO A 193 -7.27 7.06 -12.78
CA PRO A 193 -7.86 7.90 -13.84
C PRO A 193 -7.98 9.39 -13.49
N ASP A 194 -8.16 9.73 -12.20
CA ASP A 194 -8.07 11.11 -11.70
C ASP A 194 -6.61 11.56 -11.58
N SER A 195 -6.23 12.56 -12.38
CA SER A 195 -4.88 13.12 -12.44
C SER A 195 -4.43 13.83 -11.16
N ARG A 196 -5.33 14.13 -10.21
CA ARG A 196 -4.93 14.68 -8.90
C ARG A 196 -4.05 13.73 -8.10
N PHE A 197 -4.19 12.42 -8.34
CA PHE A 197 -3.37 11.39 -7.71
C PHE A 197 -2.11 11.04 -8.52
N HIS A 198 -1.75 11.91 -9.46
CA HIS A 198 -0.48 11.86 -10.18
C HIS A 198 0.36 13.00 -9.63
N SER A 199 1.49 12.67 -9.03
CA SER A 199 2.40 13.70 -8.55
C SER A 199 2.97 14.51 -9.71
N GLY A 200 3.58 15.66 -9.42
CA GLY A 200 4.39 16.37 -10.42
C GLY A 200 5.60 15.52 -10.87
N GLU A 201 6.10 15.74 -12.08
CA GLU A 201 7.35 15.09 -12.51
C GLU A 201 8.55 15.89 -12.00
N VAL A 202 9.41 15.26 -11.20
CA VAL A 202 10.58 15.90 -10.58
C VAL A 202 11.89 15.30 -11.10
N GLN A 203 12.97 16.07 -11.01
CA GLN A 203 14.31 15.57 -11.31
C GLN A 203 14.87 14.87 -10.06
N GLY A 204 15.60 13.79 -10.27
CA GLY A 204 16.34 13.08 -9.23
C GLY A 204 17.74 12.72 -9.68
N THR A 205 18.52 12.22 -8.73
CA THR A 205 19.89 11.75 -8.95
C THR A 205 20.10 10.42 -8.22
N VAL A 206 20.86 9.52 -8.81
CA VAL A 206 21.32 8.27 -8.18
C VAL A 206 22.80 8.40 -7.84
N VAL A 207 23.15 8.17 -6.57
CA VAL A 207 24.54 8.13 -6.11
C VAL A 207 24.74 6.87 -5.27
N ASP A 208 25.73 6.06 -5.64
CA ASP A 208 26.03 4.77 -5.01
C ASP A 208 24.79 3.88 -4.82
N GLY A 209 23.90 3.85 -5.82
CA GLY A 209 22.66 3.04 -5.83
C GLY A 209 21.47 3.68 -5.11
N VAL A 210 21.64 4.88 -4.52
CA VAL A 210 20.57 5.59 -3.81
C VAL A 210 20.00 6.69 -4.69
N LEU A 211 18.74 6.55 -5.08
CA LEU A 211 17.94 7.59 -5.72
C LEU A 211 17.48 8.61 -4.69
N THR A 212 17.73 9.89 -4.98
CA THR A 212 17.14 11.03 -4.27
C THR A 212 16.35 11.89 -5.25
N ALA A 213 15.10 12.22 -4.93
CA ALA A 213 14.23 13.03 -5.79
C ALA A 213 13.23 13.87 -4.97
N GLY A 214 13.01 15.12 -5.38
CA GLY A 214 12.12 16.06 -4.68
C GLY A 214 12.50 17.52 -4.96
N PRO A 215 11.75 18.49 -4.41
CA PRO A 215 10.51 18.31 -3.64
C PRO A 215 9.32 17.93 -4.54
N ILE A 216 8.37 17.15 -4.02
CA ILE A 216 7.19 16.65 -4.74
C ILE A 216 5.96 16.52 -3.83
N ASP A 217 4.77 16.84 -4.32
CA ASP A 217 3.53 16.60 -3.57
C ASP A 217 2.98 15.20 -3.88
N LEU A 218 2.60 14.49 -2.82
CA LEU A 218 2.08 13.14 -2.88
C LEU A 218 0.66 13.11 -2.33
N LEU A 219 -0.29 12.74 -3.18
CA LEU A 219 -1.70 12.59 -2.82
C LEU A 219 -2.12 11.14 -3.08
N PHE A 220 -2.52 10.45 -2.02
CA PHE A 220 -2.97 9.06 -2.09
C PHE A 220 -4.43 8.95 -1.63
N PRO A 221 -5.32 8.31 -2.41
CA PRO A 221 -6.62 7.93 -1.88
C PRO A 221 -6.39 6.85 -0.82
N ILE A 222 -7.05 7.01 0.32
CA ILE A 222 -7.09 6.00 1.38
C ILE A 222 -8.54 5.55 1.52
N ASP A 223 -8.77 4.24 1.38
CA ASP A 223 -10.06 3.60 1.61
C ASP A 223 -9.89 2.44 2.62
N ILE A 224 -9.83 2.79 3.92
CA ILE A 224 -9.59 1.86 5.03
C ILE A 224 -10.83 1.77 5.93
N MET A 225 -11.70 0.80 5.64
CA MET A 225 -12.93 0.52 6.41
C MET A 225 -13.75 1.80 6.71
N ILE A 226 -13.55 2.44 7.85
CA ILE A 226 -14.32 3.61 8.28
C ILE A 226 -13.79 4.95 7.77
N VAL A 227 -12.60 4.99 7.15
CA VAL A 227 -11.98 6.21 6.64
C VAL A 227 -11.89 6.14 5.13
N ARG A 228 -12.54 7.08 4.46
CA ARG A 228 -12.36 7.35 3.04
C ARG A 228 -11.94 8.80 2.89
N ASP A 229 -10.66 9.00 2.64
CA ASP A 229 -10.05 10.32 2.58
C ASP A 229 -8.84 10.32 1.64
N GLU A 230 -8.15 11.44 1.55
CA GLU A 230 -6.94 11.61 0.74
C GLU A 230 -5.78 11.95 1.67
N LEU A 231 -4.73 11.11 1.71
CA LEU A 231 -3.48 11.42 2.40
C LEU A 231 -2.64 12.34 1.51
N LEU A 232 -2.45 13.57 1.99
CA LEU A 232 -1.55 14.55 1.36
C LEU A 232 -0.27 14.67 2.18
N VAL A 233 0.85 14.38 1.53
CA VAL A 233 2.19 14.70 2.04
C VAL A 233 2.84 15.66 1.03
N HIS A 234 2.98 16.92 1.40
CA HIS A 234 3.49 17.96 0.50
C HIS A 234 4.97 18.25 0.73
N ASP A 235 5.62 18.87 -0.27
CA ASP A 235 7.05 19.18 -0.28
C ASP A 235 7.93 17.96 0.05
N SER A 236 7.51 16.78 -0.41
CA SER A 236 8.14 15.52 -0.08
C SER A 236 9.45 15.30 -0.82
N TRP A 237 10.36 14.56 -0.19
CA TRP A 237 11.60 14.06 -0.75
C TRP A 237 11.65 12.55 -0.61
N LEU A 238 12.01 11.88 -1.69
CA LEU A 238 12.22 10.45 -1.75
C LEU A 238 13.72 10.16 -1.63
N ARG A 239 14.08 9.20 -0.77
CA ARG A 239 15.42 8.60 -0.71
C ARG A 239 15.28 7.09 -0.71
N VAL A 240 15.61 6.43 -1.82
CA VAL A 240 15.45 4.98 -1.97
C VAL A 240 16.70 4.33 -2.55
N GLU A 241 17.13 3.23 -1.95
CA GLU A 241 18.12 2.32 -2.54
C GLU A 241 17.45 1.49 -3.62
N LEU A 242 18.06 1.44 -4.80
CA LEU A 242 17.58 0.68 -5.95
C LEU A 242 18.26 -0.69 -5.99
N PHE A 243 17.44 -1.74 -6.16
CA PHE A 243 17.88 -3.12 -6.37
C PHE A 243 17.45 -3.61 -7.76
N ASP A 244 17.92 -4.79 -8.15
CA ASP A 244 17.60 -5.37 -9.46
C ASP A 244 16.09 -5.57 -9.69
N ASP A 245 15.35 -5.90 -8.62
CA ASP A 245 13.93 -6.26 -8.66
C ASP A 245 13.04 -5.39 -7.76
N GLY A 246 13.59 -4.35 -7.14
CA GLY A 246 12.83 -3.53 -6.20
C GLY A 246 13.58 -2.32 -5.68
N PHE A 247 13.01 -1.71 -4.65
CA PHE A 247 13.62 -0.60 -3.92
C PHE A 247 13.22 -0.62 -2.45
N GLN A 248 14.00 0.07 -1.62
CA GLN A 248 13.67 0.33 -0.22
C GLN A 248 14.20 1.71 0.20
N GLY A 249 13.46 2.43 1.03
CA GLY A 249 13.94 3.67 1.63
C GLY A 249 12.84 4.47 2.31
N THR A 250 12.90 5.79 2.19
CA THR A 250 12.01 6.71 2.89
C THR A 250 11.41 7.78 1.98
N VAL A 251 10.24 8.26 2.38
CA VAL A 251 9.59 9.48 1.91
C VAL A 251 9.53 10.42 3.10
N SER A 252 10.10 11.61 3.00
CA SER A 252 10.05 12.64 4.06
C SER A 252 9.34 13.87 3.52
N GLY A 253 8.41 14.45 4.26
CA GLY A 253 7.68 15.64 3.82
C GLY A 253 6.77 16.17 4.92
N TYR A 254 5.90 17.11 4.59
CA TYR A 254 4.97 17.70 5.56
C TYR A 254 3.58 17.08 5.45
N TRP A 255 3.02 16.71 6.59
CA TRP A 255 1.66 16.19 6.69
C TRP A 255 0.78 17.14 7.52
N ASP A 256 -0.24 17.69 6.88
CA ASP A 256 -1.13 18.67 7.48
C ASP A 256 -1.84 18.15 8.73
N VAL A 257 -1.82 18.94 9.80
CA VAL A 257 -2.58 18.69 11.03
C VAL A 257 -4.06 18.48 10.73
N ALA A 258 -4.62 19.27 9.81
CA ALA A 258 -6.02 19.12 9.39
C ALA A 258 -6.26 17.76 8.71
N ASN A 259 -5.34 17.31 7.85
CA ASN A 259 -5.46 16.04 7.16
C ASN A 259 -5.27 14.85 8.13
N ILE A 260 -4.30 14.93 9.05
CA ILE A 260 -4.15 13.94 10.15
C ILE A 260 -5.44 13.90 10.98
N ARG A 261 -6.01 15.06 11.30
CA ARG A 261 -7.24 15.15 12.07
C ARG A 261 -8.42 14.53 11.34
N ASP A 262 -8.56 14.73 10.04
CA ASP A 262 -9.66 14.18 9.25
C ASP A 262 -9.52 12.67 9.02
N ILE A 263 -8.30 12.16 8.83
CA ILE A 263 -8.04 10.72 8.65
C ILE A 263 -8.08 9.97 9.99
N ILE A 264 -7.52 10.54 11.06
CA ILE A 264 -7.20 9.83 12.30
C ILE A 264 -7.84 10.44 13.54
N GLY A 265 -8.24 11.72 13.53
CA GLY A 265 -8.81 12.42 14.69
C GLY A 265 -10.35 12.48 14.76
N VAL A 266 -11.05 12.63 13.63
CA VAL A 266 -12.52 12.86 13.58
C VAL A 266 -13.33 11.58 13.41
N PRO A 267 -12.96 10.62 12.53
CA PRO A 267 -13.64 9.33 12.43
C PRO A 267 -13.52 8.48 13.70
N THR A 268 -12.83 8.99 14.71
CA THR A 268 -12.25 8.26 15.83
C THR A 268 -12.79 8.69 17.19
N THR A 269 -14.01 9.23 17.29
CA THR A 269 -14.68 9.24 18.62
C THR A 269 -14.89 7.81 19.16
N ASP A 270 -14.96 6.80 18.27
CA ASP A 270 -14.93 5.38 18.62
C ASP A 270 -13.53 4.74 18.44
N ASN A 271 -12.73 5.15 17.43
CA ASN A 271 -11.39 4.62 17.12
C ASN A 271 -10.20 5.33 17.79
N GLY A 272 -10.38 6.50 18.39
CA GLY A 272 -9.33 7.28 19.06
C GLY A 272 -9.00 6.59 20.36
N ASN A 273 -10.04 6.05 21.02
CA ASN A 273 -9.90 5.04 22.06
C ASN A 273 -9.13 3.80 21.56
N ALA A 274 -9.33 3.37 20.31
CA ALA A 274 -8.60 2.25 19.72
C ALA A 274 -7.13 2.57 19.40
N ALA A 275 -6.82 3.83 19.06
CA ALA A 275 -5.46 4.37 18.88
C ALA A 275 -4.86 4.98 20.17
N ASN A 276 -5.58 4.87 21.29
CA ASN A 276 -5.23 5.27 22.66
C ASN A 276 -5.22 6.78 23.00
N PHE A 277 -5.88 7.65 22.22
CA PHE A 277 -6.01 9.09 22.51
C PHE A 277 -7.45 9.63 22.34
N THR A 278 -7.80 10.70 23.07
CA THR A 278 -9.03 11.48 22.84
C THR A 278 -8.81 12.60 21.81
N ILE A 279 -9.88 13.10 21.19
CA ILE A 279 -9.78 14.23 20.25
C ILE A 279 -9.20 15.50 20.91
N GLU A 280 -9.46 15.71 22.20
CA GLU A 280 -8.87 16.82 22.95
C GLU A 280 -7.36 16.62 23.19
N GLN A 281 -6.93 15.39 23.47
CA GLN A 281 -5.51 15.05 23.56
C GLN A 281 -4.82 15.24 22.20
N PHE A 282 -5.48 14.82 21.11
CA PHE A 282 -5.02 15.05 19.75
C PHE A 282 -4.88 16.54 19.45
N ASP A 283 -5.96 17.32 19.57
CA ASP A 283 -5.95 18.76 19.25
C ASP A 283 -4.90 19.52 20.11
N ALA A 284 -4.71 19.13 21.38
CA ALA A 284 -3.68 19.71 22.24
C ALA A 284 -2.26 19.35 21.79
N ALA A 285 -1.99 18.09 21.47
CA ALA A 285 -0.67 17.64 21.02
C ALA A 285 -0.30 18.24 19.66
N MET A 286 -1.24 18.27 18.71
CA MET A 286 -0.99 18.86 17.40
C MET A 286 -0.66 20.36 17.52
N ALA A 287 -1.38 21.09 18.39
CA ALA A 287 -1.12 22.52 18.61
C ALA A 287 0.21 22.78 19.33
N GLU A 288 0.71 21.83 20.11
CA GLU A 288 1.99 21.94 20.84
C GLU A 288 3.19 21.51 20.00
N LEU A 289 3.03 20.46 19.19
CA LEU A 289 4.16 19.74 18.59
C LEU A 289 4.33 20.00 17.09
N ALA A 290 3.35 20.59 16.40
CA ALA A 290 3.48 20.89 14.96
C ALA A 290 4.68 21.81 14.71
N ASP A 291 5.47 21.46 13.70
CA ASP A 291 6.77 22.07 13.38
C ASP A 291 6.83 22.69 11.98
N GLY A 292 5.94 22.28 11.07
CA GLY A 292 5.88 22.75 9.68
C GLY A 292 4.83 23.83 9.39
N ASP A 293 5.01 24.52 8.27
CA ASP A 293 4.09 25.55 7.75
C ASP A 293 3.72 26.65 8.75
N TYR A 294 4.74 27.36 9.22
CA TYR A 294 4.53 28.49 10.09
C TYR A 294 3.72 29.61 9.41
N ASP A 295 2.54 29.92 9.96
CA ASP A 295 1.79 31.13 9.66
C ASP A 295 1.31 31.81 10.95
N ALA A 296 1.60 33.10 11.06
CA ALA A 296 1.13 33.98 12.14
C ALA A 296 1.30 33.45 13.58
N GLY A 297 2.32 32.61 13.83
CA GLY A 297 2.61 32.05 15.16
C GLY A 297 2.06 30.65 15.40
N LEU A 298 1.55 29.98 14.37
CA LEU A 298 1.04 28.61 14.42
C LEU A 298 1.67 27.78 13.31
N CYS A 299 1.97 26.52 13.60
CA CYS A 299 2.33 25.52 12.61
C CYS A 299 1.13 24.65 12.30
N SER A 300 0.94 24.34 11.02
CA SER A 300 -0.22 23.61 10.52
C SER A 300 0.13 22.24 9.94
N SER A 301 1.39 21.84 9.93
CA SER A 301 1.82 20.52 9.48
C SER A 301 2.91 19.94 10.38
N PHE A 302 3.14 18.64 10.20
CA PHE A 302 4.22 17.89 10.81
C PHE A 302 5.24 17.46 9.77
N SER A 303 6.51 17.71 10.01
CA SER A 303 7.55 16.98 9.30
C SER A 303 7.46 15.49 9.66
N THR A 304 7.25 14.67 8.64
CA THR A 304 6.90 13.25 8.76
C THR A 304 7.75 12.43 7.82
N MET A 305 8.11 11.22 8.26
CA MET A 305 8.86 10.27 7.47
C MET A 305 8.15 8.92 7.39
N PHE A 306 7.99 8.42 6.19
CA PHE A 306 7.43 7.12 5.89
C PHE A 306 8.52 6.19 5.36
N ARG A 307 8.54 4.94 5.81
CA ARG A 307 9.26 3.86 5.11
C ARG A 307 8.47 3.46 3.87
N ILE A 308 9.17 3.16 2.80
CA ILE A 308 8.58 2.63 1.57
C ILE A 308 9.48 1.55 1.00
N ALA A 309 8.89 0.46 0.54
CA ALA A 309 9.57 -0.54 -0.28
C ALA A 309 8.66 -0.93 -1.44
N GLY A 310 9.26 -1.42 -2.52
CA GLY A 310 8.50 -1.82 -3.69
C GLY A 310 9.23 -2.83 -4.56
N VAL A 311 8.48 -3.43 -5.47
CA VAL A 311 8.93 -4.45 -6.41
C VAL A 311 8.64 -4.00 -7.84
N GLN A 312 9.44 -4.46 -8.80
CA GLN A 312 9.31 -4.05 -10.20
C GLN A 312 7.94 -4.39 -10.78
N ALA A 313 7.35 -3.45 -11.53
CA ALA A 313 6.05 -3.56 -12.19
C ALA A 313 6.05 -2.83 -13.55
N PHE A 314 5.03 -3.09 -14.36
CA PHE A 314 4.75 -2.35 -15.59
C PHE A 314 3.62 -1.36 -15.35
N ILE A 315 3.89 -0.06 -15.53
CA ILE A 315 2.88 0.98 -15.33
C ILE A 315 2.28 1.36 -16.69
N VAL A 316 0.94 1.48 -16.78
CA VAL A 316 0.24 1.85 -18.03
C VAL A 316 -0.62 3.11 -17.88
N SER A 317 -0.67 3.91 -18.95
CA SER A 317 -1.31 5.24 -19.02
C SER A 317 -2.84 5.26 -19.05
N ASP A 318 -3.50 4.13 -19.32
CA ASP A 318 -4.96 4.00 -19.38
C ASP A 318 -5.34 2.56 -19.06
N SER A 319 -6.40 2.35 -18.27
CA SER A 319 -6.96 1.03 -18.04
C SER A 319 -7.76 0.56 -19.26
N LEU A 320 -7.16 -0.30 -20.10
CA LEU A 320 -7.96 -1.40 -20.62
C LEU A 320 -8.28 -2.24 -19.38
N HIS A 321 -9.57 -2.38 -19.02
CA HIS A 321 -10.03 -3.29 -17.98
C HIS A 321 -9.46 -4.69 -18.25
N GLY A 322 -8.29 -4.95 -17.68
CA GLY A 322 -7.36 -6.00 -18.10
C GLY A 322 -7.16 -7.07 -17.05
N GLY A 323 -7.94 -7.05 -15.97
CA GLY A 323 -8.14 -8.20 -15.11
C GLY A 323 -9.00 -9.24 -15.83
N MET A 324 -8.39 -10.32 -16.30
CA MET A 324 -9.11 -11.45 -16.89
C MET A 324 -10.04 -12.11 -15.85
N GLY A 325 -11.32 -11.75 -15.88
CA GLY A 325 -12.44 -12.44 -15.24
C GLY A 325 -13.69 -12.34 -16.12
N GLY A 326 -14.26 -13.48 -16.51
CA GLY A 326 -15.17 -13.60 -17.65
C GLY A 326 -16.57 -12.98 -17.52
N SER A 327 -16.96 -12.27 -18.58
CA SER A 327 -18.29 -12.10 -19.21
C SER A 327 -19.57 -12.00 -18.37
N GLY A 328 -20.31 -10.89 -18.56
CA GLY A 328 -21.79 -10.96 -18.63
C GLY A 328 -22.60 -9.68 -18.42
N GLY A 329 -22.58 -8.74 -19.37
CA GLY A 329 -23.81 -8.11 -19.90
C GLY A 329 -24.70 -7.16 -19.06
N SER A 330 -24.70 -5.89 -19.51
CA SER A 330 -25.87 -5.01 -19.71
C SER A 330 -26.57 -4.35 -18.50
N GLY A 331 -26.13 -3.11 -18.21
CA GLY A 331 -26.96 -1.93 -18.45
C GLY A 331 -27.88 -1.46 -17.32
N GLY A 332 -27.54 -0.29 -16.74
CA GLY A 332 -28.43 0.52 -15.92
C GLY A 332 -27.68 1.11 -14.74
N GLY A 333 -27.62 2.45 -14.66
CA GLY A 333 -26.85 3.19 -13.66
C GLY A 333 -27.06 2.66 -12.24
N GLY A 334 -25.95 2.42 -11.54
CA GLY A 334 -25.94 1.83 -10.21
C GLY A 334 -24.70 2.29 -9.45
N ALA A 335 -24.84 2.33 -8.13
CA ALA A 335 -23.83 2.69 -7.16
C ALA A 335 -22.49 1.97 -7.39
N VAL A 336 -21.42 2.64 -6.99
CA VAL A 336 -20.06 2.07 -6.94
C VAL A 336 -20.11 0.78 -6.13
N ALA A 337 -19.74 -0.33 -6.76
CA ALA A 337 -19.70 -1.66 -6.17
C ALA A 337 -18.65 -1.72 -5.04
N THR A 338 -19.08 -2.16 -3.85
CA THR A 338 -18.22 -2.42 -2.68
C THR A 338 -18.00 -3.93 -2.48
N PRO A 339 -16.91 -4.36 -1.82
CA PRO A 339 -16.48 -5.77 -1.71
C PRO A 339 -17.42 -6.79 -1.00
N LEU A 340 -18.65 -6.40 -0.67
CA LEU A 340 -19.78 -7.34 -0.48
C LEU A 340 -20.05 -8.21 -1.73
N ASP A 341 -19.45 -7.83 -2.87
CA ASP A 341 -19.45 -8.58 -4.13
C ASP A 341 -18.61 -9.89 -4.13
N GLN A 342 -18.38 -10.52 -2.97
CA GLN A 342 -17.99 -11.94 -2.90
C GLN A 342 -19.05 -12.85 -2.25
N CYS A 343 -20.12 -12.30 -1.66
CA CYS A 343 -21.36 -13.01 -1.36
C CYS A 343 -22.44 -12.68 -2.43
N VAL A 344 -22.07 -12.78 -3.71
CA VAL A 344 -22.84 -12.32 -4.91
C VAL A 344 -24.04 -13.21 -5.24
N ASN A 345 -24.88 -13.51 -4.27
CA ASN A 345 -26.22 -13.95 -4.60
C ASN A 345 -27.23 -13.31 -3.66
N ASP A 346 -28.34 -12.83 -4.23
CA ASP A 346 -29.46 -12.25 -3.50
C ASP A 346 -29.91 -13.09 -2.28
N PRO A 347 -29.85 -14.45 -2.31
CA PRO A 347 -30.11 -15.28 -1.12
C PRO A 347 -29.19 -15.02 0.08
N ASP A 348 -27.88 -14.86 -0.12
CA ASP A 348 -26.91 -14.65 0.96
C ASP A 348 -27.11 -13.28 1.62
N GLN A 349 -27.34 -12.24 0.82
CA GLN A 349 -27.67 -10.91 1.35
C GLN A 349 -28.96 -10.95 2.18
N ALA A 350 -29.99 -11.61 1.67
CA ALA A 350 -31.26 -11.74 2.39
C ALA A 350 -31.10 -12.53 3.71
N ALA A 351 -30.19 -13.51 3.75
CA ALA A 351 -29.88 -14.26 4.96
C ALA A 351 -29.13 -13.39 5.98
N LEU A 352 -28.17 -12.57 5.56
CA LEU A 352 -27.48 -11.61 6.43
C LEU A 352 -28.45 -10.57 7.01
N ASP A 353 -29.32 -10.00 6.18
CA ASP A 353 -30.33 -9.04 6.60
C ASP A 353 -31.33 -9.65 7.60
N ALA A 354 -31.65 -10.94 7.44
CA ALA A 354 -32.52 -11.67 8.36
C ALA A 354 -31.86 -12.00 9.71
N LEU A 355 -30.53 -12.06 9.76
CA LEU A 355 -29.76 -12.28 10.98
C LEU A 355 -29.57 -10.99 11.78
N ALA A 356 -29.52 -9.85 11.11
CA ALA A 356 -29.29 -8.56 11.74
C ALA A 356 -30.33 -8.26 12.86
N THR A 357 -29.84 -7.65 13.93
CA THR A 357 -30.65 -7.17 15.06
C THR A 357 -30.51 -5.66 15.21
N ASP A 358 -31.27 -5.05 16.11
CA ASP A 358 -31.14 -3.62 16.43
C ASP A 358 -29.75 -3.26 17.02
N GLU A 359 -29.01 -4.24 17.53
CA GLU A 359 -27.71 -4.04 18.21
C GLU A 359 -26.51 -4.55 17.42
N LEU A 360 -26.70 -5.48 16.48
CA LEU A 360 -25.62 -6.16 15.75
C LEU A 360 -25.98 -6.40 14.29
N SER A 361 -25.02 -6.16 13.39
CA SER A 361 -25.16 -6.48 11.96
C SER A 361 -25.17 -8.00 11.72
N GLY A 362 -25.75 -8.43 10.61
CA GLY A 362 -25.72 -9.83 10.17
C GLY A 362 -24.29 -10.41 10.10
N PRO A 363 -23.33 -9.71 9.47
CA PRO A 363 -21.93 -10.12 9.45
C PRO A 363 -21.30 -10.27 10.85
N ALA A 364 -21.60 -9.36 11.79
CA ALA A 364 -21.09 -9.46 13.16
C ALA A 364 -21.59 -10.73 13.86
N ILE A 365 -22.86 -11.09 13.67
CA ILE A 365 -23.46 -12.32 14.20
C ILE A 365 -22.82 -13.55 13.56
N VAL A 366 -22.55 -13.52 12.25
CA VAL A 366 -21.83 -14.60 11.54
C VAL A 366 -20.41 -14.77 12.10
N GLY A 367 -19.70 -13.67 12.38
CA GLY A 367 -18.38 -13.70 13.01
C GLY A 367 -18.40 -14.33 14.40
N MET A 368 -19.42 -14.04 15.22
CA MET A 368 -19.61 -14.69 16.53
C MET A 368 -19.86 -16.20 16.38
N ILE A 369 -20.71 -16.61 15.43
CA ILE A 369 -20.96 -18.03 15.11
C ILE A 369 -19.66 -18.70 14.66
N ALA A 370 -18.88 -18.05 13.80
CA ALA A 370 -17.59 -18.55 13.32
C ALA A 370 -16.60 -18.78 14.47
N GLY A 371 -16.58 -17.90 15.48
CA GLY A 371 -15.77 -18.06 16.69
C GLY A 371 -16.22 -19.20 17.61
N ASP A 372 -17.50 -19.53 17.63
CA ASP A 372 -18.08 -20.60 18.44
C ASP A 372 -17.99 -21.99 17.78
N CYS A 373 -18.01 -22.05 16.44
CA CYS A 373 -17.95 -23.29 15.66
C CYS A 373 -16.75 -24.21 15.99
N PRO A 374 -15.51 -23.71 16.18
CA PRO A 374 -14.37 -24.53 16.60
C PRO A 374 -14.63 -25.37 17.86
N LEU A 375 -15.31 -24.79 18.85
CA LEU A 375 -15.55 -25.41 20.15
C LEU A 375 -16.85 -26.21 20.21
N SER A 376 -17.83 -25.85 19.39
CA SER A 376 -19.17 -26.46 19.42
C SER A 376 -19.34 -27.60 18.41
N ALA A 377 -18.74 -27.48 17.22
CA ALA A 377 -18.95 -28.40 16.10
C ALA A 377 -17.65 -29.03 15.58
N CYS A 378 -16.53 -28.31 15.63
CA CYS A 378 -15.27 -28.69 14.97
C CYS A 378 -14.15 -29.09 15.94
N THR A 379 -14.52 -29.68 17.09
CA THR A 379 -13.57 -29.98 18.17
C THR A 379 -12.46 -30.95 17.77
N ALA A 380 -12.71 -31.84 16.81
CA ALA A 380 -11.71 -32.78 16.32
C ALA A 380 -10.65 -32.06 15.47
N GLU A 381 -11.09 -31.23 14.52
CA GLU A 381 -10.27 -30.42 13.64
C GLU A 381 -9.51 -29.34 14.44
N LEU A 382 -10.16 -28.75 15.44
CA LEU A 382 -9.54 -27.84 16.41
C LEU A 382 -8.38 -28.53 17.13
N GLY A 383 -8.59 -29.75 17.64
CA GLY A 383 -7.55 -30.52 18.31
C GLY A 383 -6.35 -30.82 17.39
N VAL A 384 -6.60 -31.04 16.10
CA VAL A 384 -5.55 -31.21 15.10
C VAL A 384 -4.79 -29.90 14.89
N VAL A 385 -5.47 -28.78 14.63
CA VAL A 385 -4.83 -27.46 14.43
C VAL A 385 -3.99 -27.03 15.64
N LEU A 386 -4.47 -27.27 16.86
CA LEU A 386 -3.74 -26.94 18.09
C LEU A 386 -2.48 -27.80 18.31
N SER A 387 -2.39 -28.97 17.68
CA SER A 387 -1.23 -29.86 17.76
C SER A 387 -0.34 -29.82 16.52
N ASP A 388 -0.90 -29.42 15.39
CA ASP A 388 -0.27 -29.29 14.08
C ASP A 388 -0.92 -28.11 13.32
N GLY A 389 -0.26 -26.96 13.33
CA GLY A 389 -0.71 -25.74 12.63
C GLY A 389 -0.51 -25.78 11.10
N SER A 390 -0.35 -26.97 10.51
CA SER A 390 -0.15 -27.12 9.07
C SER A 390 -1.31 -26.54 8.26
N GLU A 391 -1.04 -26.17 7.01
CA GLU A 391 -2.07 -25.69 6.08
C GLU A 391 -3.19 -26.72 5.89
N ALA A 392 -2.86 -28.01 5.84
CA ALA A 392 -3.84 -29.07 5.74
C ALA A 392 -4.77 -29.14 6.97
N ALA A 393 -4.22 -28.96 8.18
CA ALA A 393 -5.01 -28.90 9.40
C ALA A 393 -5.91 -27.66 9.43
N ARG A 394 -5.37 -26.50 9.02
CA ARG A 394 -6.13 -25.23 8.93
C ARG A 394 -7.27 -25.32 7.92
N ASN A 395 -7.03 -25.90 6.74
CA ASN A 395 -8.07 -26.07 5.73
C ASN A 395 -9.18 -27.01 6.21
N ALA A 396 -8.83 -28.12 6.88
CA ALA A 396 -9.82 -29.03 7.45
C ALA A 396 -10.68 -28.36 8.53
N LEU A 397 -10.07 -27.54 9.39
CA LEU A 397 -10.81 -26.74 10.37
C LEU A 397 -11.68 -25.68 9.70
N GLY A 398 -11.15 -24.99 8.68
CA GLY A 398 -11.88 -23.97 7.94
C GLY A 398 -13.11 -24.52 7.23
N ASP A 399 -12.98 -25.66 6.56
CA ASP A 399 -14.10 -26.38 5.92
C ASP A 399 -15.17 -26.77 6.95
N CYS A 400 -14.76 -27.24 8.13
CA CYS A 400 -15.71 -27.58 9.19
C CYS A 400 -16.44 -26.34 9.72
N ILE A 401 -15.74 -25.24 9.96
CA ILE A 401 -16.34 -23.99 10.43
C ILE A 401 -17.30 -23.44 9.38
N ALA A 402 -16.90 -23.45 8.10
CA ALA A 402 -17.75 -23.03 6.99
C ALA A 402 -19.06 -23.84 6.93
N SER A 403 -19.00 -25.15 7.13
CA SER A 403 -20.19 -26.02 7.23
C SER A 403 -21.05 -25.64 8.43
N CYS A 404 -20.43 -25.43 9.59
CA CYS A 404 -21.12 -25.04 10.82
C CYS A 404 -21.84 -23.69 10.71
N ILE A 405 -21.23 -22.71 10.05
CA ILE A 405 -21.86 -21.41 9.76
C ILE A 405 -23.02 -21.61 8.79
N SER A 406 -22.81 -22.36 7.71
CA SER A 406 -23.84 -22.57 6.67
C SER A 406 -25.09 -23.24 7.25
N GLU A 407 -24.92 -24.24 8.13
CA GLU A 407 -26.03 -24.90 8.82
C GLU A 407 -26.82 -23.96 9.75
N GLN A 408 -26.15 -22.99 10.37
CA GLN A 408 -26.77 -22.06 11.33
C GLN A 408 -27.40 -20.83 10.68
N THR A 409 -26.88 -20.40 9.53
CA THR A 409 -27.21 -19.11 8.90
C THR A 409 -27.94 -19.27 7.58
N GLY A 410 -27.80 -20.42 6.91
CA GLY A 410 -28.31 -20.65 5.56
C GLY A 410 -27.47 -20.00 4.45
N LEU A 411 -26.31 -19.43 4.78
CA LEU A 411 -25.39 -18.82 3.83
C LEU A 411 -24.75 -19.86 2.90
N SER A 412 -24.41 -19.44 1.68
CA SER A 412 -23.77 -20.25 0.67
C SER A 412 -22.37 -20.68 1.08
N THR A 413 -21.91 -21.80 0.50
CA THR A 413 -20.56 -22.33 0.74
C THR A 413 -19.45 -21.37 0.36
N ALA A 414 -19.69 -20.46 -0.58
CA ALA A 414 -18.73 -19.43 -0.95
C ALA A 414 -18.59 -18.40 0.19
N CYS A 415 -19.73 -17.89 0.68
CA CYS A 415 -19.75 -16.91 1.77
C CYS A 415 -19.22 -17.54 3.07
N THR A 416 -19.65 -18.75 3.43
CA THR A 416 -19.18 -19.40 4.67
C THR A 416 -17.77 -19.95 4.61
N GLY A 417 -17.27 -20.32 3.43
CA GLY A 417 -15.89 -20.76 3.22
C GLY A 417 -14.90 -19.69 3.67
N CYS A 418 -15.19 -18.45 3.32
CA CYS A 418 -14.41 -17.27 3.67
C CYS A 418 -14.36 -17.03 5.21
N TYR A 419 -15.50 -17.03 5.90
CA TYR A 419 -15.52 -16.97 7.38
C TYR A 419 -14.83 -18.17 8.04
N GLY A 420 -14.96 -19.36 7.45
CA GLY A 420 -14.32 -20.58 7.93
C GLY A 420 -12.80 -20.50 7.89
N SER A 421 -12.22 -20.07 6.76
CA SER A 421 -10.78 -19.89 6.60
C SER A 421 -10.20 -18.90 7.61
N ILE A 422 -10.90 -17.78 7.85
CA ILE A 422 -10.52 -16.78 8.84
C ILE A 422 -10.48 -17.38 10.24
N ALA A 423 -11.59 -17.98 10.66
CA ALA A 423 -11.70 -18.50 12.01
C ALA A 423 -10.68 -19.63 12.25
N ALA A 424 -10.40 -20.46 11.24
CA ALA A 424 -9.36 -21.48 11.31
C ALA A 424 -7.95 -20.89 11.42
N CYS A 425 -7.65 -19.80 10.72
CA CYS A 425 -6.38 -19.10 10.88
C CYS A 425 -6.25 -18.49 12.28
N SER A 426 -7.24 -17.73 12.75
CA SER A 426 -7.22 -17.13 14.08
C SER A 426 -7.07 -18.20 15.17
N THR A 427 -7.65 -19.38 14.94
CA THR A 427 -7.49 -20.56 15.80
C THR A 427 -6.13 -21.24 15.69
N ALA A 428 -5.31 -20.95 14.69
CA ALA A 428 -3.95 -21.48 14.57
C ALA A 428 -2.91 -20.52 15.14
N PHE A 429 -3.03 -19.21 14.88
CA PHE A 429 -2.00 -18.22 15.21
C PHE A 429 -2.39 -17.27 16.33
N CYS A 430 -3.68 -17.15 16.64
CA CYS A 430 -4.23 -16.16 17.55
C CYS A 430 -5.03 -16.77 18.71
N VAL A 431 -4.79 -18.05 19.02
CA VAL A 431 -5.51 -18.80 20.07
C VAL A 431 -5.51 -18.09 21.42
N ALA A 432 -4.34 -17.62 21.85
CA ALA A 432 -4.20 -16.99 23.16
C ALA A 432 -5.04 -15.71 23.31
N PRO A 433 -5.04 -14.77 22.35
CA PRO A 433 -5.92 -13.60 22.41
C PRO A 433 -7.37 -13.88 22.00
N CYS A 434 -7.65 -14.88 21.15
CA CYS A 434 -8.99 -15.12 20.56
C CYS A 434 -9.85 -16.20 21.25
N LEU A 435 -9.34 -16.91 22.25
CA LEU A 435 -10.16 -17.89 22.97
C LEU A 435 -11.24 -17.19 23.79
N PRO A 436 -12.48 -17.75 23.86
CA PRO A 436 -13.52 -17.24 24.73
C PRO A 436 -13.02 -17.08 26.18
N PRO A 437 -13.38 -15.97 26.85
CA PRO A 437 -14.39 -14.97 26.45
C PRO A 437 -13.87 -13.86 25.51
N ASN A 438 -12.62 -13.95 25.02
CA ASN A 438 -11.93 -12.87 24.32
C ASN A 438 -12.04 -12.96 22.78
N SER A 439 -12.93 -13.79 22.24
CA SER A 439 -13.13 -13.99 20.79
C SER A 439 -13.63 -12.73 20.04
N GLY A 440 -13.95 -11.65 20.75
CA GLY A 440 -14.20 -10.32 20.21
C GLY A 440 -13.35 -9.21 20.84
N SER A 441 -12.23 -9.55 21.49
CA SER A 441 -11.32 -8.57 22.08
C SER A 441 -10.47 -7.88 21.00
N GLN A 442 -10.01 -6.66 21.32
CA GLN A 442 -9.08 -5.92 20.46
C GLN A 442 -7.76 -6.68 20.22
N GLU A 443 -7.30 -7.43 21.22
CA GLU A 443 -6.09 -8.29 21.12
C GLU A 443 -6.30 -9.43 20.12
N CYS A 444 -7.52 -9.99 20.06
CA CYS A 444 -7.87 -11.00 19.07
C CYS A 444 -7.93 -10.40 17.67
N ALA A 445 -8.59 -9.24 17.54
CA ALA A 445 -8.70 -8.55 16.26
C ALA A 445 -7.31 -8.18 15.70
N ASN A 446 -6.42 -7.61 16.51
CA ASN A 446 -5.07 -7.23 16.10
C ASN A 446 -4.24 -8.44 15.67
N CYS A 447 -4.25 -9.53 16.46
CA CYS A 447 -3.56 -10.73 16.07
C CYS A 447 -4.10 -11.31 14.75
N ALA A 448 -5.43 -11.33 14.59
CA ALA A 448 -6.06 -11.80 13.36
C ALA A 448 -5.68 -10.91 12.16
N LEU A 449 -5.64 -9.58 12.35
CA LEU A 449 -5.17 -8.60 11.37
C LEU A 449 -3.73 -8.84 10.93
N GLU A 450 -2.83 -9.07 11.89
CA GLU A 450 -1.41 -9.27 11.63
C GLU A 450 -1.09 -10.63 10.99
N ASN A 451 -1.77 -11.68 11.44
CA ASN A 451 -1.33 -13.06 11.17
C ASN A 451 -2.27 -13.82 10.24
N CYS A 452 -3.50 -13.35 10.07
CA CYS A 452 -4.57 -14.21 9.57
C CYS A 452 -5.46 -13.64 8.51
N ILE A 453 -5.28 -12.38 8.12
CA ILE A 453 -6.39 -11.75 7.41
C ILE A 453 -5.98 -10.68 6.41
N ASP A 454 -6.57 -10.86 5.23
CA ASP A 454 -7.26 -9.80 4.51
C ASP A 454 -8.69 -9.70 5.11
N VAL A 455 -8.88 -8.90 6.18
CA VAL A 455 -10.16 -8.72 6.92
C VAL A 455 -11.24 -8.16 6.00
N ASN A 456 -10.78 -7.41 5.00
CA ASN A 456 -11.58 -6.65 4.06
C ASN A 456 -12.20 -7.55 2.98
N ALA A 457 -11.57 -8.68 2.65
CA ALA A 457 -12.12 -9.62 1.67
C ALA A 457 -13.37 -10.38 2.17
N CYS A 458 -13.64 -10.39 3.48
CA CYS A 458 -14.49 -11.42 4.06
C CYS A 458 -15.50 -10.98 5.11
N THR A 459 -15.15 -10.06 6.00
CA THR A 459 -15.98 -9.79 7.18
C THR A 459 -16.99 -8.68 6.95
N GLY A 460 -16.82 -7.86 5.91
CA GLY A 460 -17.68 -6.69 5.67
C GLY A 460 -17.85 -5.80 6.91
N LEU A 461 -16.91 -5.85 7.86
CA LEU A 461 -16.85 -4.94 8.98
C LEU A 461 -16.38 -3.61 8.42
N TYR A 462 -17.36 -2.79 8.06
CA TYR A 462 -17.28 -1.34 8.10
C TYR A 462 -17.83 -0.90 9.45
#